data_AF-A0A7C6X7M2-F1
#
_entry.id   AF-A0A7C6X7M2-F1
#
_cell.length_a   1.000
_cell.length_b   1.000
_cell.length_c   1.000
_cell.angle_alpha   90.00
_cell.angle_beta   90.00
_cell.angle_gamma   90.00
#
_symmetry.space_group_name_H-M   'P 1'
#
loop_
_entity.id
_entity.type
_entity.pdbx_description
1 polymer ?
#
loop_
_entity_poly.entity_id
_entity_poly.type
_entity_poly.pdbx_seq_one_letter_code
_entity_poly.pdbx_strand_id
1 'polypeptide(L)'
;HSTSAGSRSTGQAAVLVAIELDDSISWPPELPAQVLNAGVIDSREQRRQILEQFSASPPARLLIACNPQRSADRGTLHLIAELSRNAAQSKIWLLPTETADERLTNWQEQLDTLQLPHSRSAPWTWLEQGDE
;
A
#
# COMPACT_ATOMS: atom_id res chain seq x y z
N HIS A 1 12.40 -7.88 -37.72
CA HIS A 1 11.47 -8.92 -37.25
C HIS A 1 12.07 -9.55 -35.99
N SER A 2 11.59 -9.13 -34.83
CA SER A 2 11.81 -9.83 -33.56
C SER A 2 10.53 -9.70 -32.75
N THR A 3 9.64 -10.64 -32.98
CA THR A 3 8.42 -10.88 -32.22
C THR A 3 8.82 -11.69 -30.99
N SER A 4 8.34 -11.33 -29.79
CA SER A 4 7.39 -12.17 -29.05
C SER A 4 7.30 -11.81 -27.56
N ALA A 5 6.03 -11.62 -27.17
CA ALA A 5 5.39 -12.22 -26.00
C ALA A 5 5.79 -11.73 -24.60
N GLY A 6 4.92 -10.88 -24.06
CA GLY A 6 4.81 -10.63 -22.64
C GLY A 6 3.55 -9.87 -22.23
N SER A 7 2.42 -10.01 -22.93
CA SER A 7 1.14 -9.47 -22.44
C SER A 7 0.67 -10.28 -21.24
N ARG A 8 1.26 -10.00 -20.07
CA ARG A 8 0.76 -10.33 -18.73
C ARG A 8 0.47 -8.95 -18.12
N SER A 9 -0.72 -8.58 -17.70
CA SER A 9 -1.69 -9.33 -16.90
C SER A 9 -3.01 -8.54 -16.86
N THR A 10 -4.15 -9.22 -16.93
CA THR A 10 -5.49 -8.66 -16.66
C THR A 10 -5.75 -8.60 -15.15
N GLY A 11 -4.91 -7.86 -14.43
CA GLY A 11 -5.10 -7.48 -13.03
C GLY A 11 -4.63 -6.02 -12.87
N GLN A 12 -5.13 -5.30 -11.86
CA GLN A 12 -4.69 -3.92 -11.62
C GLN A 12 -3.18 -3.92 -11.34
N ALA A 13 -2.40 -3.44 -12.31
CA ALA A 13 -0.95 -3.61 -12.30
C ALA A 13 -0.29 -2.87 -11.12
N ALA A 14 -0.83 -1.72 -10.75
CA ALA A 14 -0.32 -0.87 -9.68
C ALA A 14 -1.48 -0.25 -8.92
N VAL A 15 -1.56 -0.50 -7.61
CA VAL A 15 -2.64 0.00 -6.75
C VAL A 15 -2.06 0.74 -5.56
N LEU A 16 -2.61 1.91 -5.26
CA LEU A 16 -2.39 2.67 -4.04
C LEU A 16 -3.64 2.58 -3.16
N VAL A 17 -3.46 2.23 -1.90
CA VAL A 17 -4.51 2.27 -0.89
C VAL A 17 -3.98 2.96 0.37
N ALA A 18 -4.82 3.68 1.09
CA ALA A 18 -4.46 4.19 2.41
C ALA A 18 -5.29 3.53 3.52
N ILE A 19 -4.76 3.54 4.74
CA ILE A 19 -5.46 3.06 5.94
C ILE A 19 -5.58 4.22 6.93
N GLU A 20 -6.80 4.47 7.39
CA GLU A 20 -7.09 5.36 8.53
C GLU A 20 -6.37 6.71 8.45
N LEU A 21 -6.56 7.45 7.34
CA LEU A 21 -5.97 8.77 7.21
C LEU A 21 -6.70 9.80 8.09
N ASP A 22 -5.97 10.82 8.49
CA ASP A 22 -6.57 12.00 9.13
C ASP A 22 -7.04 12.97 8.05
N ASP A 23 -8.11 13.73 8.30
CA ASP A 23 -8.67 14.70 7.35
C ASP A 23 -7.67 15.81 6.98
N SER A 24 -6.62 16.02 7.81
CA SER A 24 -5.51 16.94 7.51
C SER A 24 -4.58 16.45 6.40
N ILE A 25 -4.62 15.16 6.04
CA ILE A 25 -3.81 14.60 4.95
C ILE A 25 -4.51 14.85 3.61
N SER A 26 -3.88 15.64 2.75
CA SER A 26 -4.33 15.82 1.37
C SER A 26 -4.18 14.49 0.61
N TRP A 27 -5.31 13.83 0.33
CA TRP A 27 -5.35 12.50 -0.27
C TRP A 27 -6.40 12.39 -1.39
N PRO A 28 -6.10 11.67 -2.50
CA PRO A 28 -4.80 11.10 -2.86
C PRO A 28 -3.79 12.19 -3.27
N PRO A 29 -2.48 11.90 -3.26
CA PRO A 29 -1.51 12.73 -3.95
C PRO A 29 -1.75 12.68 -5.47
N GLU A 30 -1.03 13.51 -6.24
CA GLU A 30 -1.02 13.38 -7.70
C GLU A 30 -0.47 12.00 -8.09
N LEU A 31 -1.27 11.22 -8.82
CA LEU A 31 -0.95 9.84 -9.16
C LEU A 31 -0.51 9.71 -10.62
N PRO A 32 0.48 8.86 -10.90
CA PRO A 32 0.79 8.47 -12.27
C PRO A 32 -0.42 7.79 -12.93
N ALA A 33 -0.56 7.96 -14.25
CA ALA A 33 -1.74 7.50 -15.00
C ALA A 33 -2.02 5.99 -14.89
N GLN A 34 -0.99 5.18 -14.58
CA GLN A 34 -1.09 3.73 -14.49
C GLN A 34 -1.38 3.22 -13.07
N VAL A 35 -1.41 4.12 -12.07
CA VAL A 35 -1.68 3.77 -10.67
C VAL A 35 -3.16 3.95 -10.36
N LEU A 36 -3.81 2.87 -9.93
CA LEU A 36 -5.17 2.91 -9.44
C LEU A 36 -5.19 3.41 -7.99
N ASN A 37 -6.01 4.41 -7.69
CA ASN A 37 -6.37 4.74 -6.32
C ASN A 37 -7.51 3.84 -5.83
N ALA A 38 -7.27 3.01 -4.82
CA ALA A 38 -8.28 2.21 -4.14
C ALA A 38 -8.94 2.93 -2.95
N GLY A 39 -8.59 4.19 -2.72
CA GLY A 39 -9.18 5.03 -1.67
C GLY A 39 -8.55 4.83 -0.31
N VAL A 40 -9.29 5.21 0.74
CA VAL A 40 -8.90 5.07 2.14
C VAL A 40 -9.79 4.03 2.81
N ILE A 41 -9.19 3.11 3.56
CA ILE A 41 -9.87 2.12 4.38
C ILE A 41 -10.04 2.70 5.78
N ASP A 42 -11.24 3.18 6.10
CA ASP A 42 -11.59 3.77 7.40
C ASP A 42 -12.67 2.98 8.15
N SER A 43 -13.27 1.99 7.49
CA SER A 43 -14.36 1.18 8.03
C SER A 43 -14.18 -0.31 7.80
N ARG A 44 -14.87 -1.10 8.63
CA ARG A 44 -14.91 -2.57 8.47
C ARG A 44 -15.52 -2.99 7.14
N GLU A 45 -16.48 -2.21 6.62
CA GLU A 45 -17.11 -2.49 5.34
C GLU A 45 -16.13 -2.27 4.18
N GLN A 46 -15.44 -1.12 4.15
CA GLN A 46 -14.42 -0.84 3.15
C GLN A 46 -13.30 -1.89 3.20
N ARG A 47 -12.86 -2.29 4.40
CA ARG A 47 -11.90 -3.39 4.59
C ARG A 47 -12.38 -4.68 3.94
N ARG A 48 -13.64 -5.08 4.18
CA ARG A 48 -14.20 -6.29 3.57
C ARG A 48 -14.24 -6.19 2.05
N GLN A 49 -14.73 -5.07 1.53
CA GLN A 49 -14.89 -4.85 0.09
C GLN A 49 -13.55 -4.89 -0.65
N ILE A 50 -12.50 -4.26 -0.11
CA ILE A 50 -11.19 -4.24 -0.77
C ILE A 50 -10.48 -5.60 -0.69
N LEU A 51 -10.64 -6.33 0.41
CA LEU A 51 -10.11 -7.70 0.53
C LEU A 51 -10.82 -8.65 -0.45
N GLU A 52 -12.14 -8.52 -0.62
CA GLU A 52 -12.90 -9.26 -1.64
C GLU A 52 -12.42 -8.91 -3.06
N GLN A 53 -12.21 -7.62 -3.33
CA GLN A 53 -11.69 -7.17 -4.64
C GLN A 53 -10.29 -7.73 -4.92
N PHE A 54 -9.35 -7.62 -3.98
CA PHE A 54 -7.98 -8.10 -4.17
C PHE A 54 -7.90 -9.62 -4.23
N SER A 55 -8.77 -10.34 -3.52
CA SER A 55 -8.87 -11.80 -3.65
C SER A 55 -9.32 -12.22 -5.06
N ALA A 56 -10.27 -11.48 -5.65
CA ALA A 56 -10.78 -11.75 -7.00
C ALA A 56 -9.82 -11.29 -8.12
N SER A 57 -9.12 -10.17 -7.92
CA SER A 57 -8.14 -9.62 -8.87
C SER A 57 -6.94 -9.06 -8.10
N PRO A 58 -5.95 -9.90 -7.77
CA PRO A 58 -4.78 -9.48 -7.01
C PRO A 58 -4.00 -8.38 -7.74
N PRO A 59 -3.66 -7.26 -7.07
CA PRO A 59 -2.78 -6.27 -7.66
C PRO A 59 -1.37 -6.86 -7.86
N ALA A 60 -0.74 -6.53 -8.99
CA ALA A 60 0.64 -6.95 -9.21
C ALA A 60 1.60 -6.20 -8.28
N ARG A 61 1.31 -4.92 -7.98
CA ARG A 61 2.05 -4.10 -7.02
C ARG A 61 1.07 -3.28 -6.19
N LEU A 62 1.18 -3.42 -4.88
CA LEU A 62 0.36 -2.72 -3.91
C LEU A 62 1.23 -1.78 -3.07
N LEU A 63 0.90 -0.50 -3.08
CA LEU A 63 1.43 0.47 -2.14
C LEU A 63 0.38 0.78 -1.08
N ILE A 64 0.70 0.52 0.19
CA ILE A 64 -0.17 0.81 1.33
C ILE A 64 0.36 2.05 2.04
N ALA A 65 -0.39 3.14 2.03
CA ALA A 65 -0.06 4.37 2.74
C ALA A 65 -0.63 4.35 4.17
N CYS A 66 0.23 4.62 5.15
CA CYS A 66 -0.13 4.67 6.55
C CYS A 66 0.29 6.03 7.13
N ASN A 67 -0.54 6.63 8.00
CA ASN A 67 -0.15 7.80 8.78
C ASN A 67 0.57 7.37 10.08
N PRO A 68 1.90 7.56 10.21
CA PRO A 68 2.63 7.13 11.39
C PRO A 68 2.35 7.99 12.64
N GLN A 69 1.58 9.08 12.53
CA GLN A 69 1.06 9.79 13.71
C GLN A 69 0.08 8.94 14.52
N ARG A 70 -0.64 8.02 13.87
CA ARG A 70 -1.50 7.02 14.51
C ARG A 70 -0.67 5.83 14.98
N SER A 71 -1.15 5.14 16.02
CA SER A 71 -0.49 3.95 16.54
C SER A 71 -0.57 2.78 15.56
N ALA A 72 0.52 2.03 15.39
CA ALA A 72 0.52 0.74 14.71
C ALA A 72 -0.16 -0.33 15.58
N ASP A 73 -1.49 -0.29 15.68
CA ASP A 73 -2.20 -1.28 16.49
C ASP A 73 -2.30 -2.64 15.79
N ARG A 74 -2.72 -3.66 16.56
CA ARG A 74 -2.85 -5.04 16.05
C ARG A 74 -3.85 -5.15 14.91
N GLY A 75 -4.91 -4.33 14.90
CA GLY A 75 -5.93 -4.32 13.86
C GLY A 75 -5.40 -3.78 12.54
N THR A 76 -4.68 -2.66 12.58
CA THR A 76 -4.00 -2.05 11.43
C THR A 76 -2.92 -2.98 10.88
N LEU A 77 -2.05 -3.53 11.73
CA LEU A 77 -1.01 -4.47 11.31
C LEU A 77 -1.59 -5.76 10.71
N HIS A 78 -2.69 -6.27 11.27
CA HIS A 78 -3.38 -7.43 10.72
C HIS A 78 -3.98 -7.12 9.33
N LEU A 79 -4.59 -5.94 9.15
CA LEU A 79 -5.09 -5.49 7.85
C LEU A 79 -3.97 -5.36 6.81
N ILE A 80 -2.86 -4.71 7.18
CA ILE A 80 -1.68 -4.60 6.31
C ILE A 80 -1.20 -5.97 5.85
N ALA A 81 -1.10 -6.93 6.77
CA ALA A 81 -0.68 -8.29 6.45
C ALA A 81 -1.69 -9.02 5.55
N GLU A 82 -3.00 -8.81 5.74
CA GLU A 82 -4.04 -9.37 4.87
C GLU A 82 -4.01 -8.80 3.46
N LEU A 83 -3.91 -7.48 3.33
CA LEU A 83 -3.79 -6.81 2.04
C LEU A 83 -2.54 -7.30 1.30
N SER A 84 -1.41 -7.37 2.01
CA SER A 84 -0.13 -7.80 1.43
C SER A 84 -0.16 -9.24 0.92
N ARG A 85 -0.90 -10.14 1.59
CA ARG A 85 -1.09 -11.53 1.14
C ARG A 85 -1.96 -11.65 -0.10
N ASN A 86 -2.81 -10.67 -0.39
CA ASN A 86 -3.67 -10.63 -1.58
C ASN A 86 -3.04 -9.81 -2.73
N ALA A 87 -1.75 -9.50 -2.67
CA ALA A 87 -1.00 -8.79 -3.70
C ALA A 87 0.24 -9.60 -4.10
N ALA A 88 0.71 -9.48 -5.35
CA ALA A 88 1.93 -10.17 -5.77
C ALA A 88 3.18 -9.54 -5.13
N GLN A 89 3.19 -8.21 -4.99
CA GLN A 89 4.24 -7.46 -4.30
C GLN A 89 3.62 -6.33 -3.50
N SER A 90 4.15 -6.05 -2.31
CA SER A 90 3.66 -4.98 -1.44
C SER A 90 4.80 -4.15 -0.87
N LYS A 91 4.61 -2.83 -0.79
CA LYS A 91 5.46 -1.91 -0.03
C LYS A 91 4.57 -1.01 0.82
N ILE A 92 5.11 -0.57 1.95
CA ILE A 92 4.44 0.35 2.87
C ILE A 92 5.04 1.73 2.73
N TRP A 93 4.18 2.73 2.52
CA TRP A 93 4.56 4.12 2.57
C TRP A 93 4.12 4.72 3.90
N LEU A 94 5.08 4.97 4.78
CA LEU A 94 4.86 5.74 5.99
C LEU A 94 4.84 7.23 5.58
N LEU A 95 3.66 7.84 5.60
CA LEU A 95 3.49 9.22 5.15
C LEU A 95 4.46 10.17 5.87
N PRO A 96 5.05 11.17 5.19
CA PRO A 96 6.07 12.06 5.75
C PRO A 96 5.47 13.14 6.66
N THR A 97 4.67 12.73 7.64
CA THR A 97 4.08 13.60 8.66
C THR A 97 5.06 13.87 9.80
N GLU A 98 4.84 14.95 10.54
CA GLU A 98 5.54 15.23 11.80
C GLU A 98 5.11 14.21 12.85
N THR A 99 5.91 13.16 13.00
CA THR A 99 5.68 12.03 13.91
C THR A 99 6.83 11.95 14.90
N ALA A 100 6.53 11.68 16.18
CA ALA A 100 7.56 11.45 17.18
C ALA A 100 8.44 10.24 16.81
N ASP A 101 9.76 10.34 17.00
CA ASP A 101 10.73 9.32 16.60
C ASP A 101 10.39 7.94 17.16
N GLU A 102 10.02 7.84 18.44
CA GLU A 102 9.63 6.57 19.08
C GLU A 102 8.47 5.88 18.37
N ARG A 103 7.46 6.65 17.93
CA ARG A 103 6.31 6.12 17.21
C ARG A 103 6.68 5.66 15.81
N LEU A 104 7.54 6.43 15.13
CA LEU A 104 8.03 6.04 13.82
C LEU A 104 8.88 4.77 13.89
N THR A 105 9.80 4.67 14.86
CA THR A 105 10.60 3.48 15.12
C THR A 105 9.72 2.27 15.40
N ASN A 106 8.72 2.39 16.28
CA ASN A 106 7.78 1.30 16.53
C ASN A 106 7.03 0.86 15.26
N TRP A 107 6.61 1.79 14.40
CA TRP A 107 6.03 1.44 13.10
C TRP A 107 7.00 0.62 12.25
N GLN A 108 8.25 1.06 12.13
CA GLN A 108 9.28 0.38 11.34
C GLN A 108 9.58 -1.03 11.88
N GLU A 109 9.75 -1.18 13.19
CA GLU A 109 10.00 -2.49 13.84
C GLU A 109 8.86 -3.48 13.64
N GLN A 110 7.60 -3.02 13.71
CA GLN A 110 6.44 -3.88 13.45
C GLN A 110 6.37 -4.31 11.99
N LEU A 111 6.69 -3.41 11.04
CA LEU A 111 6.73 -3.73 9.62
C LEU A 111 7.90 -4.66 9.26
N ASP A 112 9.06 -4.48 9.90
CA ASP A 112 10.22 -5.36 9.77
C ASP A 112 9.90 -6.77 10.28
N THR A 113 9.16 -6.89 11.38
CA THR A 113 8.66 -8.18 11.90
C THR A 113 7.73 -8.88 10.90
N LEU A 114 6.92 -8.10 10.17
CA LEU A 114 6.07 -8.61 9.09
C LEU A 114 6.83 -8.85 7.77
N GLN A 115 8.13 -8.51 7.72
CA GLN A 115 8.98 -8.57 6.53
C GLN A 115 8.41 -7.73 5.36
N LEU A 116 7.78 -6.60 5.67
CA LEU A 116 7.19 -5.71 4.67
C LEU A 116 8.12 -4.52 4.42
N PRO A 117 8.65 -4.36 3.19
CA PRO A 117 9.50 -3.22 2.88
C PRO A 117 8.74 -1.91 3.07
N HIS A 118 9.35 -0.96 3.77
CA HIS A 118 8.76 0.33 4.07
C HIS A 118 9.68 1.48 3.71
N SER A 119 9.08 2.64 3.45
CA SER A 119 9.80 3.88 3.17
C SER A 119 8.98 5.09 3.60
N ARG A 120 9.68 6.17 3.97
CA ARG A 120 9.09 7.49 4.21
C ARG A 120 8.85 8.28 2.92
N SER A 121 9.52 7.89 1.84
CA SER A 121 9.30 8.42 0.49
C SER A 121 8.45 7.46 -0.31
N ALA A 122 7.44 7.96 -1.01
CA ALA A 122 6.59 7.14 -1.85
C ALA A 122 7.44 6.47 -2.96
N PRO A 123 7.44 5.13 -3.07
CA PRO A 123 8.24 4.41 -4.06
C PRO A 123 7.54 4.40 -5.43
N TRP A 124 7.27 5.59 -6.00
CA TRP A 124 6.50 5.76 -7.24
C TRP A 124 7.06 4.95 -8.41
N THR A 125 8.37 5.05 -8.65
CA THR A 125 9.05 4.32 -9.72
C THR A 125 8.82 2.82 -9.62
N TRP A 126 8.94 2.25 -8.42
CA TRP A 126 8.63 0.84 -8.19
C TRP A 126 7.16 0.53 -8.41
N LEU A 127 6.25 1.37 -7.91
CA LEU A 127 4.82 1.12 -8.05
C LEU A 127 4.42 1.10 -9.54
N GLU A 128 5.01 1.97 -10.36
CA GLU A 128 4.75 2.02 -11.80
C GLU A 128 5.41 0.85 -12.55
N GLN A 129 6.69 0.57 -12.28
CA GLN A 129 7.53 -0.26 -13.15
C GLN A 129 7.84 -1.65 -12.59
N GLY A 130 7.72 -1.85 -11.27
CA GLY A 130 8.19 -3.04 -10.56
C GLY A 130 9.63 -2.95 -10.10
N ASP A 131 10.15 -4.06 -9.57
CA ASP A 131 11.58 -4.21 -9.38
C ASP A 131 12.20 -4.49 -10.77
N GLU A 132 13.26 -3.74 -11.13
CA GLU A 132 13.96 -3.84 -12.42
C GLU A 132 14.44 -5.25 -12.75
#